data_AF-A0A923XKF2-F1
#
_entry.id   AF-A0A923XKF2-F1
#
_cell.length_a   1.000
_cell.length_b   1.000
_cell.length_c   1.000
_cell.angle_alpha   90.00
_cell.angle_beta   90.00
_cell.angle_gamma   90.00
#
_symmetry.space_group_name_H-M   'P 1'
#
loop_
_entity.id
_entity.type
_entity.pdbx_description
1 polymer ?
#
loop_
_entity_poly.entity_id
_entity_poly.type
_entity_poly.pdbx_seq_one_letter_code
_entity_poly.pdbx_strand_id
1 'polypeptide(L)' 'MGEFELIERFFKRPAKRVALGHQEASRVALGVGDDCALLALAPGMQLAVST' A
#
# COMPACT_ATOMS: atom_id res chain seq x y z
N MET A 1 -17.68 -17.85 -5.58
CA MET A 1 -16.64 -16.81 -5.47
C MET A 1 -15.99 -16.96 -4.11
N GLY A 2 -14.69 -17.26 -4.07
CA GLY A 2 -13.95 -17.46 -2.82
C GLY A 2 -13.43 -16.15 -2.22
N GLU A 3 -12.88 -16.20 -1.00
CA GLU A 3 -12.32 -15.03 -0.31
C GLU A 3 -11.24 -14.33 -1.14
N PHE A 4 -10.26 -15.09 -1.65
CA PHE A 4 -9.19 -14.52 -2.48
C PHE A 4 -9.75 -13.82 -3.72
N GLU A 5 -10.79 -14.37 -4.32
CA GLU A 5 -11.45 -13.79 -5.48
C GLU A 5 -12.15 -12.47 -5.13
N LEU A 6 -12.72 -12.37 -3.92
CA LEU A 6 -13.31 -11.11 -3.40
C LEU A 6 -12.21 -10.06 -3.13
N ILE A 7 -11.08 -10.47 -2.56
CA ILE A 7 -9.91 -9.61 -2.32
C ILE A 7 -9.39 -9.02 -3.64
N GLU A 8 -9.14 -9.87 -4.63
CA GLU A 8 -8.67 -9.44 -5.95
C GLU A 8 -9.65 -8.47 -6.61
N ARG A 9 -10.97 -8.79 -6.59
CA ARG A 9 -11.96 -8.01 -7.33
C ARG A 9 -12.28 -6.67 -6.69
N PHE A 10 -12.30 -6.59 -5.37
CA PHE A 10 -12.84 -5.41 -4.66
C PHE A 10 -11.79 -4.61 -3.88
N PHE A 11 -10.68 -5.24 -3.49
CA PHE A 11 -9.74 -4.67 -2.53
C PHE A 11 -8.34 -4.43 -3.09
N LYS A 12 -7.91 -5.15 -4.14
CA LYS A 12 -6.70 -4.75 -4.88
C LYS A 12 -6.96 -3.51 -5.72
N ARG A 13 -6.34 -2.40 -5.34
CA ARG A 13 -6.39 -1.13 -6.07
C ARG A 13 -4.98 -0.71 -6.46
N PRO A 14 -4.81 -0.04 -7.62
CA PRO A 14 -3.56 0.62 -7.94
C PRO A 14 -3.21 1.60 -6.81
N ALA A 15 -1.95 1.56 -6.37
CA ALA A 15 -1.48 2.50 -5.36
C ALA A 15 -1.69 3.92 -5.88
N LYS A 16 -2.49 4.72 -5.15
CA LYS A 16 -2.73 6.11 -5.52
C LYS A 16 -1.41 6.86 -5.40
N ARG A 17 -0.92 7.37 -6.54
CA ARG A 17 0.18 8.31 -6.53
C ARG A 17 -0.29 9.57 -5.86
N VAL A 18 0.47 10.04 -4.88
CA VAL A 18 0.17 11.29 -4.19
C VAL A 18 1.26 12.26 -4.61
N ALA A 19 0.90 13.35 -5.28
CA ALA A 19 1.82 14.40 -5.62
C ALA A 19 2.37 15.03 -4.34
N LEU A 20 3.61 14.73 -3.98
CA LEU A 20 4.35 15.31 -2.86
C LEU A 20 5.63 15.95 -3.39
N GLY A 21 5.52 17.18 -3.88
CA GLY A 21 6.65 17.87 -4.52
C GLY A 21 7.16 17.12 -5.75
N HIS A 22 8.40 17.38 -6.16
CA HIS A 22 9.02 16.91 -7.42
C HIS A 22 9.11 15.37 -7.59
N GLN A 23 8.49 14.56 -6.72
CA GLN A 23 8.41 13.11 -6.88
C GLN A 23 6.98 12.58 -6.75
N GLU A 24 6.48 12.04 -7.86
CA GLU A 24 5.27 11.23 -7.97
C GLU A 24 5.56 9.80 -7.46
N ALA A 25 5.47 9.58 -6.15
CA ALA A 25 5.66 8.27 -5.54
C ALA A 25 4.46 7.86 -4.67
N SER A 26 4.10 6.56 -4.73
CA SER A 26 3.17 5.97 -3.77
C SER A 26 3.81 5.97 -2.38
N ARG A 27 3.07 6.44 -1.37
CA ARG A 27 3.47 6.31 0.04
C ARG A 27 3.30 4.89 0.58
N VAL A 28 2.50 4.07 -0.08
CA VAL A 28 2.33 2.66 0.26
C VAL A 28 3.51 1.91 -0.33
N ALA A 29 4.40 1.42 0.54
CA ALA A 29 5.57 0.63 0.16
C ALA A 29 5.21 -0.85 -0.04
N LEU A 30 4.22 -1.34 0.71
CA LEU A 30 3.69 -2.69 0.58
C LEU A 30 2.16 -2.68 0.56
N GLY A 31 1.59 -3.31 -0.47
CA GLY A 31 0.14 -3.37 -0.70
C GLY A 31 -0.54 -4.53 0.04
N VAL A 32 -1.76 -4.86 -0.38
CA VAL A 32 -2.57 -5.95 0.19
C VAL A 32 -1.90 -7.30 -0.03
N GLY A 33 -1.86 -8.15 1.01
CA GLY A 33 -1.37 -9.53 0.93
C GLY A 33 -0.25 -9.89 1.91
N ASP A 34 0.06 -9.01 2.87
CA ASP A 34 1.00 -9.26 3.97
C ASP A 34 0.31 -9.02 5.33
N ASP A 35 0.95 -9.42 6.42
CA ASP A 35 0.43 -9.39 7.80
C ASP A 35 0.30 -7.96 8.36
N CYS A 36 0.97 -6.98 7.75
CA CYS A 36 0.89 -5.58 8.12
C CYS A 36 1.07 -4.65 6.91
N ALA A 37 0.66 -3.39 7.06
CA ALA A 37 0.85 -2.38 6.02
C ALA A 37 2.17 -1.62 6.24
N LEU A 38 2.93 -1.37 5.16
CA LEU A 38 4.16 -0.57 5.20
C LEU A 38 3.99 0.77 4.48
N LEU A 39 4.34 1.86 5.18
CA LEU A 39 4.30 3.22 4.66
C LEU A 39 5.71 3.82 4.58
N ALA A 40 6.10 4.32 3.41
CA ALA A 40 7.35 5.06 3.24
C ALA A 40 7.14 6.52 3.66
N LEU A 41 7.59 6.87 4.87
CA LEU A 41 7.46 8.22 5.43
C LEU A 41 8.63 9.13 5.05
N ALA A 42 9.84 8.58 5.00
CA ALA A 42 11.08 9.27 4.68
C ALA A 42 12.04 8.33 3.93
N PRO A 43 13.04 8.85 3.20
CA PRO A 43 14.03 8.02 2.53
C PRO A 43 14.71 7.05 3.51
N GLY A 44 14.73 5.76 3.16
CA GLY A 44 15.34 4.71 3.98
C GLY A 44 14.53 4.30 5.22
N MET A 45 13.31 4.81 5.42
CA MET A 45 12.47 4.47 6.58
C MET A 45 11.08 3.96 6.16
N GLN A 46 10.54 3.04 6.96
CA GLN A 46 9.18 2.52 6.81
C GLN A 46 8.47 2.45 8.16
N LEU A 47 7.18 2.80 8.17
CA LEU A 47 6.29 2.56 9.30
C LEU A 47 5.45 1.32 9.02
N ALA A 48 5.51 0.34 9.92
CA ALA A 48 4.63 -0.83 9.93
C ALA A 48 3.40 -0.58 10.82
N VAL A 49 2.21 -0.89 10.31
CA VAL A 49 0.94 -0.72 11.03
C VAL A 49 0.15 -2.02 11.00
N SER A 50 -0.33 -2.45 12.17
CA SER A 50 -1.20 -3.61 12.39
C SER A 50 -2.19 -3.30 13.53
N THR A 51 -3.27 -4.08 13.68
CA THR A 51 -4.33 -3.91 14.69
C THR A 51 -4.46 -5.14 15.58
#